data_AF-A0ABD6BB28-F1
#
_entry.id   AF-A0ABD6BB28-F1
#
_cell.length_a   1.000
_cell.length_b   1.000
_cell.length_c   1.000
_cell.angle_alpha   90.00
_cell.angle_beta   90.00
_cell.angle_gamma   90.00
#
_symmetry.space_group_name_H-M   'P 1'
#
loop_
_entity.id
_entity.type
_entity.pdbx_description
1 polymer ?
#
loop_
_entity_poly.entity_id
_entity_poly.type
_entity_poly.pdbx_seq_one_letter_code
_entity_poly.pdbx_strand_id
1 'polypeptide(L)'
;MAGSTGHKPAPSQIAQDQLSLFDSLSDADPERILPLSMLETQHYCEQKAQFQRDQGWDEESLPERLVRGREQHSELAETTAATDDEYTLEDVWDEIQSGDVSLIYPPFAHELVNMVLVGRPMFLRFTESQPSQLTLVRGVTKDPYTERLFPNEEFLLWCHGNLLDRIGFDVSDLSVRYLKYPQSKFDAVEVSRAQLLLAAEDGDDITVQLDEDSSLHPNIRRHPITYERDSERGKQLRAYAAFWRDGGDDPDGANHWKQCASCRFRAQCDLALVDGDHRG
;
A
#
# COMPACT_ATOMS: atom_id res chain seq x y z
N MET A 1 4.59 12.52 23.50
CA MET A 1 3.81 13.71 23.85
C MET A 1 2.34 13.30 23.84
N ALA A 2 1.72 13.23 25.02
CA ALA A 2 0.30 12.91 25.17
C ALA A 2 -0.55 14.16 24.89
N GLY A 3 -1.73 13.94 24.30
CA GLY A 3 -2.85 14.88 24.34
C GLY A 3 -2.74 16.08 23.41
N SER A 4 -3.35 15.98 22.24
CA SER A 4 -4.34 17.01 21.91
C SER A 4 -5.67 16.30 21.74
N THR A 5 -6.68 16.72 22.50
CA THR A 5 -8.08 16.71 22.04
C THR A 5 -8.16 17.70 20.88
N GLY A 6 -7.42 17.37 19.83
CA GLY A 6 -7.22 18.18 18.64
C GLY A 6 -8.53 18.16 17.90
N HIS A 7 -8.98 19.35 17.54
CA HIS A 7 -10.06 19.52 16.59
C HIS A 7 -9.74 18.63 15.38
N LYS A 8 -10.49 17.53 15.20
CA LYS A 8 -10.35 16.71 13.99
C LYS A 8 -10.76 17.62 12.83
N PRO A 9 -9.93 17.78 11.80
CA PRO A 9 -10.31 18.59 10.66
C PRO A 9 -11.59 18.02 10.05
N ALA A 10 -12.49 18.91 9.62
CA ALA A 10 -13.65 18.47 8.86
C ALA A 10 -13.19 17.80 7.56
N PRO A 11 -13.93 16.81 7.01
CA PRO A 11 -13.58 16.17 5.74
C PRO A 11 -13.33 17.15 4.58
N SER A 12 -14.01 18.30 4.58
CA SER A 12 -13.78 19.38 3.61
C SER A 12 -12.41 20.06 3.75
N GLN A 13 -11.91 20.23 4.97
CA GLN A 13 -10.57 20.74 5.21
C GLN A 13 -9.52 19.71 4.76
N ILE A 14 -9.74 18.43 5.07
CA ILE A 14 -8.86 17.34 4.62
C ILE A 14 -8.77 17.34 3.09
N ALA A 15 -9.91 17.39 2.40
CA ALA A 15 -9.96 17.43 0.94
C ALA A 15 -9.19 18.62 0.37
N GLN A 16 -9.41 19.82 0.90
CA GLN A 16 -8.70 21.02 0.47
C GLN A 16 -7.18 20.89 0.66
N ASP A 17 -6.74 20.38 1.81
CA ASP A 17 -5.32 20.18 2.11
C ASP A 17 -4.69 19.15 1.17
N GLN A 18 -5.43 18.09 0.82
CA GLN A 18 -4.98 17.05 -0.11
C GLN A 18 -4.88 17.57 -1.54
N LEU A 19 -5.93 18.22 -2.05
CA LEU A 19 -5.92 18.85 -3.38
C LEU A 19 -4.76 19.86 -3.49
N SER A 20 -4.62 20.74 -2.50
CA SER A 20 -3.52 21.72 -2.48
C SER A 20 -2.15 21.07 -2.42
N LEU A 21 -1.99 19.94 -1.70
CA LEU A 21 -0.72 19.22 -1.65
C LEU A 21 -0.41 18.60 -3.01
N PHE A 22 -1.38 17.93 -3.65
CA PHE A 22 -1.21 17.35 -4.97
C PHE A 22 -0.94 18.42 -6.05
N ASP A 23 -1.61 19.57 -6.01
CA ASP A 23 -1.34 20.71 -6.89
C ASP A 23 0.07 21.28 -6.71
N SER A 24 0.60 21.22 -5.48
CA SER A 24 1.96 21.69 -5.18
C SER A 24 3.04 20.70 -5.63
N LEU A 25 2.70 19.44 -5.90
CA LEU A 25 3.61 18.45 -6.45
C LEU A 25 3.84 18.76 -7.94
N SER A 26 4.86 19.56 -8.23
CA SER A 26 5.25 19.83 -9.61
C SER A 26 5.99 18.64 -10.22
N ASP A 27 5.85 18.46 -11.54
CA ASP A 27 6.67 17.54 -12.34
C ASP A 27 8.19 17.81 -12.23
N ALA A 28 8.58 18.97 -11.68
CA ALA A 28 9.97 19.39 -11.51
C ALA A 28 10.65 18.86 -10.23
N ASP A 29 9.91 18.24 -9.29
CA ASP A 29 10.47 17.71 -8.04
C ASP A 29 10.00 16.27 -7.72
N PRO A 30 10.20 15.31 -8.65
CA PRO A 30 9.85 13.91 -8.42
C PRO A 30 10.69 13.29 -7.30
N GLU A 31 11.83 13.90 -6.96
CA GLU A 31 12.73 13.40 -5.93
C GLU A 31 12.15 13.51 -4.52
N ARG A 32 11.25 14.47 -4.27
CA ARG A 32 10.55 14.55 -2.98
C ARG A 32 9.43 13.54 -2.83
N ILE A 33 8.98 12.91 -3.91
CA ILE A 33 7.86 11.96 -3.85
C ILE A 33 8.39 10.59 -3.43
N LEU A 34 7.76 10.02 -2.39
CA LEU A 34 8.08 8.69 -1.88
C LEU A 34 6.83 7.82 -1.85
N PRO A 35 6.64 6.95 -2.87
CA PRO A 35 5.55 5.99 -2.87
C PRO A 35 5.68 5.02 -1.68
N LEU A 36 4.59 4.69 -0.99
CA LEU A 36 4.64 3.73 0.12
C LEU A 36 5.14 2.34 -0.32
N SER A 37 4.94 1.96 -1.57
CA SER A 37 5.52 0.72 -2.14
C SER A 37 7.05 0.73 -2.19
N MET A 38 7.69 1.90 -2.26
CA MET A 38 9.14 2.04 -2.13
C MET A 38 9.59 1.73 -0.71
N LEU A 39 8.82 2.18 0.29
CA LEU A 39 9.08 1.90 1.71
C LEU A 39 8.95 0.42 2.05
N GLU A 40 8.02 -0.31 1.41
CA GLU A 40 7.97 -1.78 1.50
C GLU A 40 9.31 -2.39 1.06
N THR A 41 9.84 -1.92 -0.07
CA THR A 41 11.12 -2.45 -0.58
C THR A 41 12.29 -2.02 0.29
N GLN A 42 12.31 -0.77 0.77
CA GLN A 42 13.34 -0.27 1.69
C GLN A 42 13.36 -1.10 2.99
N HIS A 43 12.18 -1.36 3.58
CA HIS A 43 12.05 -2.21 4.76
C HIS A 43 12.58 -3.63 4.53
N TYR A 44 12.54 -4.13 3.30
CA TYR A 44 13.12 -5.41 2.94
C TYR A 44 14.63 -5.34 2.66
N CYS A 45 15.07 -4.32 1.93
CA CYS A 45 16.46 -4.03 1.57
C CYS A 45 16.56 -2.62 0.97
N GLU A 46 17.30 -1.72 1.62
CA GLU A 46 17.45 -0.33 1.19
C GLU A 46 18.22 -0.22 -0.12
N GLN A 47 19.30 -0.99 -0.27
CA GLN A 47 20.09 -1.02 -1.50
C GLN A 47 19.25 -1.43 -2.72
N LYS A 48 18.28 -2.33 -2.53
CA LYS A 48 17.34 -2.72 -3.59
C LYS A 48 16.38 -1.57 -3.92
N ALA A 49 15.92 -0.83 -2.92
CA ALA A 49 15.04 0.32 -3.10
C ALA A 49 15.74 1.41 -3.92
N GLN A 50 17.02 1.69 -3.64
CA GLN A 50 17.83 2.62 -4.44
C GLN A 50 17.96 2.18 -5.89
N PHE A 51 18.36 0.93 -6.13
CA PHE A 51 18.44 0.45 -7.51
C PHE A 51 17.12 0.54 -8.28
N GLN A 52 15.98 0.35 -7.61
CA GLN A 52 14.66 0.54 -8.24
C GLN A 52 14.34 2.00 -8.54
N ARG A 53 14.78 2.91 -7.68
CA ARG A 53 14.60 4.34 -7.87
C ARG A 53 15.46 4.85 -9.02
N ASP A 54 16.73 4.47 -9.06
CA ASP A 54 17.71 4.96 -10.04
C ASP A 54 17.46 4.43 -11.46
N GLN A 55 17.14 3.14 -11.59
CA GLN A 55 16.87 2.53 -12.89
C GLN A 55 15.45 2.81 -13.40
N GLY A 56 14.60 3.38 -12.56
CA GLY A 56 13.17 3.44 -12.82
C GLY A 56 12.55 2.04 -13.03
N TRP A 57 11.34 2.05 -13.56
CA TRP A 57 10.64 0.84 -13.99
C TRP A 57 10.87 0.62 -15.47
N ASP A 58 12.08 0.25 -15.87
CA ASP A 58 12.30 -0.30 -17.21
C ASP A 58 11.47 -1.58 -17.37
N GLU A 59 10.39 -1.49 -18.14
CA GLU A 59 9.40 -2.56 -18.29
C GLU A 59 9.99 -3.78 -18.99
N GLU A 60 10.95 -3.59 -19.89
CA GLU A 60 11.59 -4.66 -20.65
C GLU A 60 12.47 -5.55 -19.75
N SER A 61 12.96 -5.03 -18.61
CA SER A 61 13.79 -5.76 -17.65
C SER A 61 13.04 -6.21 -16.39
N LEU A 62 11.71 -6.06 -16.35
CA LEU A 62 10.92 -6.57 -15.23
C LEU A 62 10.80 -8.10 -15.28
N PRO A 63 11.06 -8.81 -14.17
CA PRO A 63 10.75 -10.23 -14.08
C PRO A 63 9.27 -10.48 -14.40
N GLU A 64 8.96 -11.54 -15.16
CA GLU A 64 7.60 -11.92 -15.59
C GLU A 64 6.57 -11.89 -14.45
N ARG A 65 6.96 -12.33 -13.25
CA ARG A 65 6.09 -12.32 -12.06
C ARG A 65 5.62 -10.90 -11.64
N LEU A 66 6.41 -9.86 -11.92
CA LEU A 66 6.06 -8.47 -11.64
C LEU A 66 5.17 -7.91 -12.74
N VAL A 67 5.45 -8.24 -14.01
CA VAL A 67 4.60 -7.89 -15.16
C VAL A 67 3.21 -8.47 -14.96
N ARG A 68 3.12 -9.79 -14.72
CA ARG A 68 1.86 -10.46 -14.40
C ARG A 68 1.15 -9.85 -13.20
N GLY A 69 1.89 -9.47 -12.15
CA GLY A 69 1.30 -8.80 -11.00
C GLY A 69 0.64 -7.47 -11.37
N ARG A 70 1.27 -6.68 -12.25
CA ARG A 70 0.69 -5.42 -12.75
C ARG A 70 -0.56 -5.66 -13.59
N GLU A 71 -0.52 -6.61 -14.51
CA GLU A 71 -1.67 -7.00 -15.34
C GLU A 71 -2.87 -7.38 -14.47
N GLN A 72 -2.65 -8.16 -13.40
CA GLN A 72 -3.71 -8.55 -12.46
C GLN A 72 -4.28 -7.36 -11.68
N HIS A 73 -3.45 -6.38 -11.34
CA HIS A 73 -3.91 -5.14 -10.70
C HIS A 73 -4.73 -4.27 -11.66
N SER A 74 -4.35 -4.22 -12.94
CA SER A 74 -5.12 -3.54 -14.00
C SER A 74 -6.45 -4.22 -14.25
N GLU A 75 -6.47 -5.54 -14.44
CA GLU A 75 -7.69 -6.33 -14.63
C GLU A 75 -8.66 -6.17 -13.44
N LEU A 76 -8.12 -6.11 -12.22
CA LEU A 76 -8.92 -5.82 -11.03
C LEU A 76 -9.49 -4.40 -11.04
N ALA A 77 -8.69 -3.40 -11.40
CA ALA A 77 -9.17 -2.03 -11.53
C ALA A 77 -10.31 -1.95 -12.55
N GLU A 78 -10.14 -2.54 -13.74
CA GLU A 78 -11.17 -2.57 -14.80
C GLU A 78 -12.44 -3.32 -14.39
N THR A 79 -12.32 -4.37 -13.59
CA THR A 79 -13.46 -5.19 -13.14
C THR A 79 -14.28 -4.47 -12.07
N THR A 80 -13.63 -3.71 -11.20
CA THR A 80 -14.28 -3.16 -10.00
C THR A 80 -14.52 -1.66 -10.09
N ALA A 81 -13.70 -0.89 -10.81
CA ALA A 81 -13.88 0.54 -10.96
C ALA A 81 -14.99 0.83 -11.98
N ALA A 82 -15.97 1.63 -11.59
CA ALA A 82 -17.02 2.14 -12.48
C ALA A 82 -16.64 3.52 -13.07
N THR A 83 -15.35 3.85 -13.08
CA THR A 83 -14.87 5.20 -13.38
C THR A 83 -14.53 5.33 -14.87
N ASP A 84 -15.13 6.33 -15.52
CA ASP A 84 -14.81 6.76 -16.88
C ASP A 84 -13.40 7.41 -16.93
N ASP A 85 -12.87 7.64 -18.14
CA ASP A 85 -11.54 8.24 -18.37
C ASP A 85 -11.39 9.67 -17.78
N GLU A 86 -12.49 10.29 -17.31
CA GLU A 86 -12.55 11.64 -16.75
C GLU A 86 -12.49 11.70 -15.20
N TYR A 87 -12.33 10.57 -14.50
CA TYR A 87 -12.35 10.56 -13.03
C TYR A 87 -11.13 11.25 -12.41
N THR A 88 -11.38 12.34 -11.67
CA THR A 88 -10.37 13.25 -11.11
C THR A 88 -10.12 13.03 -9.61
N LEU A 89 -9.13 13.74 -9.06
CA LEU A 89 -8.89 13.73 -7.62
C LEU A 89 -10.02 14.41 -6.85
N GLU A 90 -10.63 15.44 -7.42
CA GLU A 90 -11.80 16.12 -6.89
C GLU A 90 -12.98 15.16 -6.76
N ASP A 91 -13.22 14.31 -7.76
CA ASP A 91 -14.29 13.30 -7.72
C ASP A 91 -14.10 12.31 -6.55
N VAL A 92 -12.86 11.87 -6.30
CA VAL A 92 -12.52 11.03 -5.13
C VAL A 92 -12.96 11.69 -3.83
N TRP A 93 -12.67 12.99 -3.68
CA TRP A 93 -12.99 13.73 -2.46
C TRP A 93 -14.49 14.03 -2.33
N ASP A 94 -15.16 14.35 -3.43
CA ASP A 94 -16.61 14.54 -3.47
C ASP A 94 -17.34 13.25 -3.07
N GLU A 95 -16.89 12.09 -3.55
CA GLU A 95 -17.45 10.80 -3.15
C GLU A 95 -17.23 10.50 -1.65
N ILE A 96 -16.02 10.73 -1.13
CA ILE A 96 -15.72 10.58 0.32
C ILE A 96 -16.65 11.47 1.16
N GLN A 97 -16.88 12.71 0.73
CA GLN A 97 -17.74 13.66 1.45
C GLN A 97 -19.23 13.36 1.30
N SER A 98 -19.63 12.72 0.20
CA SER A 98 -21.03 12.34 -0.04
C SER A 98 -21.52 11.23 0.90
N GLY A 99 -20.60 10.50 1.54
CA GLY A 99 -20.86 9.54 2.61
C GLY A 99 -20.17 8.21 2.33
N ASP A 100 -20.98 7.20 2.03
CA ASP A 100 -20.54 5.82 1.92
C ASP A 100 -19.99 5.54 0.51
N VAL A 101 -18.68 5.41 0.37
CA VAL A 101 -18.03 5.03 -0.90
C VAL A 101 -17.00 3.89 -0.71
N SER A 102 -16.82 3.06 -1.75
CA SER A 102 -15.69 2.14 -1.87
C SER A 102 -14.80 2.58 -3.03
N LEU A 103 -13.55 2.95 -2.72
CA LEU A 103 -12.61 3.51 -3.68
C LEU A 103 -11.51 2.52 -4.04
N ILE A 104 -11.00 2.63 -5.27
CA ILE A 104 -9.95 1.77 -5.79
C ILE A 104 -8.73 2.60 -6.18
N TYR A 105 -7.58 2.25 -5.62
CA TYR A 105 -6.35 3.05 -5.75
C TYR A 105 -6.48 4.56 -5.47
N PRO A 106 -7.32 5.02 -4.52
CA PRO A 106 -7.42 6.44 -4.21
C PRO A 106 -6.05 6.98 -3.76
N PRO A 107 -5.56 8.08 -4.35
CA PRO A 107 -4.27 8.63 -3.99
C PRO A 107 -4.40 9.49 -2.73
N PHE A 108 -3.49 9.27 -1.79
CA PHE A 108 -3.36 10.04 -0.57
C PHE A 108 -1.92 10.48 -0.38
N ALA A 109 -1.72 11.69 0.15
CA ALA A 109 -0.39 12.25 0.34
C ALA A 109 -0.21 12.89 1.71
N HIS A 110 1.00 12.84 2.26
CA HIS A 110 1.34 13.60 3.45
C HIS A 110 2.81 13.97 3.45
N GLU A 111 3.12 15.21 3.82
CA GLU A 111 4.50 15.66 3.96
C GLU A 111 5.11 15.16 5.28
N LEU A 112 6.23 14.45 5.17
CA LEU A 112 7.02 13.99 6.30
C LEU A 112 8.50 14.26 6.01
N VAL A 113 9.16 15.01 6.89
CA VAL A 113 10.59 15.37 6.78
C VAL A 113 10.98 15.90 5.39
N ASN A 114 10.20 16.84 4.86
CA ASN A 114 10.37 17.46 3.53
C ASN A 114 10.21 16.49 2.34
N MET A 115 9.81 15.25 2.59
CA MET A 115 9.40 14.28 1.57
C MET A 115 7.88 14.18 1.56
N VAL A 116 7.28 13.86 0.42
CA VAL A 116 5.85 13.62 0.29
C VAL A 116 5.60 12.13 0.17
N LEU A 117 5.06 11.54 1.23
CA LEU A 117 4.64 10.15 1.22
C LEU A 117 3.37 10.02 0.40
N VAL A 118 3.36 9.15 -0.61
CA VAL A 118 2.18 8.91 -1.45
C VAL A 118 1.73 7.46 -1.33
N GLY A 119 0.49 7.25 -0.91
CA GLY A 119 -0.15 5.95 -0.79
C GLY A 119 -1.31 5.81 -1.77
N ARG A 120 -1.38 4.66 -2.43
CA ARG A 120 -2.52 4.23 -3.25
C ARG A 120 -2.99 2.85 -2.79
N PRO A 121 -3.68 2.74 -1.63
CA PRO A 121 -4.19 1.45 -1.18
C PRO A 121 -5.12 0.86 -2.25
N MET A 122 -5.14 -0.45 -2.39
CA MET A 122 -5.93 -1.05 -3.47
C MET A 122 -7.42 -0.80 -3.27
N PHE A 123 -7.94 -1.05 -2.08
CA PHE A 123 -9.31 -0.74 -1.71
C PHE A 123 -9.33 0.08 -0.43
N LEU A 124 -10.14 1.12 -0.42
CA LEU A 124 -10.44 1.90 0.77
C LEU A 124 -11.93 2.19 0.83
N ARG A 125 -12.58 1.73 1.89
CA ARG A 125 -13.99 1.98 2.17
C ARG A 125 -14.10 3.16 3.12
N PHE A 126 -15.02 4.06 2.80
CA PHE A 126 -15.49 5.10 3.69
C PHE A 126 -16.95 4.83 4.07
N THR A 127 -17.26 5.00 5.35
CA THR A 127 -18.62 5.01 5.90
C THR A 127 -18.79 6.29 6.69
N GLU A 128 -19.86 7.04 6.46
CA GLU A 128 -20.07 8.36 7.08
C GLU A 128 -18.85 9.30 6.92
N SER A 129 -18.19 9.26 5.75
CA SER A 129 -16.97 10.02 5.43
C SER A 129 -15.75 9.72 6.32
N GLN A 130 -15.74 8.60 7.05
CA GLN A 130 -14.58 8.09 7.78
C GLN A 130 -14.08 6.79 7.16
N PRO A 131 -12.75 6.56 7.10
CA PRO A 131 -12.22 5.32 6.57
C PRO A 131 -12.56 4.17 7.52
N SER A 132 -13.32 3.18 7.05
CA SER A 132 -13.71 2.02 7.84
C SER A 132 -12.91 0.79 7.48
N GLN A 133 -12.46 0.66 6.23
CA GLN A 133 -11.75 -0.53 5.78
C GLN A 133 -10.64 -0.23 4.80
N LEU A 134 -9.46 -0.80 5.05
CA LEU A 134 -8.30 -0.71 4.18
C LEU A 134 -7.84 -2.10 3.77
N THR A 135 -7.88 -2.37 2.47
CA THR A 135 -7.40 -3.64 1.93
C THR A 135 -6.30 -3.44 0.89
N LEU A 136 -5.18 -4.11 1.12
CA LEU A 136 -4.18 -4.36 0.07
C LEU A 136 -4.35 -5.77 -0.47
N VAL A 137 -4.01 -5.98 -1.74
CA VAL A 137 -4.06 -7.30 -2.36
C VAL A 137 -2.77 -7.59 -3.09
N ARG A 138 -2.31 -8.84 -3.05
CA ARG A 138 -1.15 -9.30 -3.81
C ARG A 138 -1.28 -10.73 -4.28
N GLY A 139 -0.99 -10.93 -5.57
CA GLY A 139 -0.68 -12.24 -6.11
C GLY A 139 0.70 -12.73 -5.68
N VAL A 140 0.81 -13.94 -5.15
CA VAL A 140 2.08 -14.60 -4.82
C VAL A 140 2.44 -15.71 -5.80
N THR A 141 3.73 -15.93 -6.01
CA THR A 141 4.24 -16.93 -6.96
C THR A 141 4.31 -18.35 -6.40
N LYS A 142 4.15 -18.52 -5.09
CA LYS A 142 4.21 -19.82 -4.41
C LYS A 142 3.02 -19.96 -3.46
N ASP A 143 2.27 -21.04 -3.58
CA ASP A 143 1.10 -21.31 -2.74
C ASP A 143 1.40 -21.16 -1.24
N PRO A 144 2.52 -21.66 -0.65
CA PRO A 144 2.81 -21.44 0.76
C PRO A 144 2.96 -19.97 1.18
N TYR A 145 3.17 -19.05 0.24
CA TYR A 145 3.25 -17.61 0.54
C TYR A 145 1.88 -16.97 0.70
N THR A 146 0.77 -17.63 0.32
CA THR A 146 -0.58 -17.12 0.60
C THR A 146 -0.89 -17.21 2.08
N GLU A 147 -0.32 -18.18 2.79
CA GLU A 147 -0.57 -18.44 4.21
C GLU A 147 0.28 -17.58 5.15
N ARG A 148 1.22 -16.79 4.60
CA ARG A 148 2.15 -15.97 5.39
C ARG A 148 2.05 -14.51 5.01
N LEU A 149 1.89 -13.65 6.02
CA LEU A 149 2.18 -12.23 5.93
C LEU A 149 3.67 -11.98 6.23
N PHE A 150 4.37 -11.32 5.31
CA PHE A 150 5.79 -10.98 5.52
C PHE A 150 5.93 -9.65 6.29
N PRO A 151 7.00 -9.44 7.07
CA PRO A 151 7.17 -8.21 7.86
C PRO A 151 7.11 -6.91 7.05
N ASN A 152 7.68 -6.91 5.83
CA ASN A 152 7.59 -5.76 4.94
C ASN A 152 6.15 -5.51 4.43
N GLU A 153 5.36 -6.56 4.23
CA GLU A 153 3.95 -6.43 3.86
C GLU A 153 3.18 -5.83 5.05
N GLU A 154 3.36 -6.38 6.25
CA GLU A 154 2.76 -5.83 7.48
C GLU A 154 3.11 -4.35 7.69
N PHE A 155 4.38 -3.99 7.49
CA PHE A 155 4.86 -2.62 7.55
C PHE A 155 4.17 -1.72 6.51
N LEU A 156 3.99 -2.21 5.28
CA LEU A 156 3.29 -1.47 4.22
C LEU A 156 1.83 -1.18 4.60
N LEU A 157 1.07 -2.17 5.10
CA LEU A 157 -0.31 -1.89 5.54
C LEU A 157 -0.34 -0.87 6.67
N TRP A 158 0.57 -1.01 7.65
CA TRP A 158 0.68 -0.08 8.74
C TRP A 158 0.99 1.35 8.23
N CYS A 159 1.86 1.49 7.22
CA CYS A 159 2.15 2.78 6.61
C CYS A 159 0.91 3.41 5.95
N HIS A 160 0.06 2.62 5.31
CA HIS A 160 -1.19 3.12 4.73
C HIS A 160 -2.18 3.59 5.81
N GLY A 161 -2.38 2.82 6.89
CA GLY A 161 -3.19 3.28 8.03
C GLY A 161 -2.61 4.54 8.69
N ASN A 162 -1.28 4.60 8.82
CA ASN A 162 -0.59 5.76 9.37
C ASN A 162 -0.69 7.00 8.49
N LEU A 163 -0.71 6.82 7.16
CA LEU A 163 -0.94 7.90 6.21
C LEU A 163 -2.32 8.52 6.42
N LEU A 164 -3.37 7.72 6.52
CA LEU A 164 -4.74 8.20 6.77
C LEU A 164 -4.85 8.96 8.11
N ASP A 165 -4.23 8.43 9.17
CA ASP A 165 -4.17 9.09 10.49
C ASP A 165 -3.47 10.45 10.42
N ARG A 166 -2.35 10.54 9.67
CA ARG A 166 -1.58 11.77 9.49
C ARG A 166 -2.28 12.82 8.64
N ILE A 167 -3.08 12.38 7.69
CA ILE A 167 -3.94 13.26 6.88
C ILE A 167 -5.06 13.88 7.73
N GLY A 168 -5.44 13.21 8.83
CA GLY A 168 -6.36 13.74 9.83
C GLY A 168 -7.67 12.97 9.96
N PHE A 169 -7.80 11.83 9.29
CA PHE A 169 -8.95 10.94 9.47
C PHE A 169 -8.95 10.30 10.86
N ASP A 170 -10.15 9.97 11.35
CA ASP A 170 -10.26 9.03 12.47
C ASP A 170 -10.10 7.60 11.96
N VAL A 171 -9.06 6.94 12.44
CA VAL A 171 -8.73 5.56 12.07
C VAL A 171 -8.89 4.59 13.25
N SER A 172 -9.61 5.00 14.29
CA SER A 172 -9.79 4.20 15.51
C SER A 172 -10.55 2.90 15.25
N ASP A 173 -11.49 2.94 14.31
CA ASP A 173 -12.33 1.78 13.90
C ASP A 173 -11.89 1.20 12.54
N LEU A 174 -10.71 1.59 12.04
CA LEU A 174 -10.21 1.14 10.74
C LEU A 174 -9.85 -0.35 10.75
N SER A 175 -10.61 -1.15 10.01
CA SER A 175 -10.33 -2.56 9.77
C SER A 175 -9.28 -2.70 8.65
N VAL A 176 -8.09 -3.20 8.98
CA VAL A 176 -6.96 -3.29 8.03
C VAL A 176 -6.65 -4.75 7.70
N ARG A 177 -6.51 -5.06 6.40
CA ARG A 177 -6.27 -6.43 5.96
C ARG A 177 -5.46 -6.53 4.67
N TYR A 178 -4.78 -7.66 4.52
CA TYR A 178 -4.08 -8.03 3.29
C TYR A 178 -4.71 -9.28 2.69
N LEU A 179 -5.07 -9.23 1.41
CA LEU A 179 -5.52 -10.41 0.68
C LEU A 179 -4.38 -10.96 -0.18
N LYS A 180 -4.16 -12.27 -0.07
CA LYS A 180 -3.16 -12.99 -0.86
C LYS A 180 -3.82 -14.10 -1.66
N TYR A 181 -3.42 -14.23 -2.92
CA TYR A 181 -3.86 -15.32 -3.79
C TYR A 181 -2.68 -15.86 -4.61
N PRO A 182 -2.68 -17.12 -5.06
CA PRO A 182 -1.69 -17.60 -6.02
C PRO A 182 -1.87 -16.88 -7.36
N GLN A 183 -0.82 -16.28 -7.91
CA GLN A 183 -0.91 -15.57 -9.20
C GLN A 183 -1.46 -16.45 -10.33
N SER A 184 -1.21 -17.76 -10.28
CA SER A 184 -1.70 -18.74 -11.24
C SER A 184 -3.21 -18.98 -11.19
N LYS A 185 -3.88 -18.54 -10.12
CA LYS A 185 -5.30 -18.77 -9.84
C LYS A 185 -6.04 -17.43 -9.60
N PHE A 186 -5.53 -16.34 -10.16
CA PHE A 186 -6.16 -15.03 -10.07
C PHE A 186 -7.51 -15.02 -10.79
N ASP A 187 -8.47 -14.34 -10.16
CA ASP A 187 -9.79 -14.07 -10.69
C ASP A 187 -10.21 -12.70 -10.12
N ALA A 188 -10.33 -11.69 -10.98
CA ALA A 188 -10.65 -10.33 -10.58
C ALA A 188 -12.04 -10.21 -9.94
N VAL A 189 -13.01 -11.00 -10.41
CA VAL A 189 -14.39 -10.99 -9.89
C VAL A 189 -14.40 -11.53 -8.47
N GLU A 190 -13.70 -12.64 -8.21
CA GLU A 190 -13.62 -13.22 -6.87
C GLU A 190 -12.85 -12.33 -5.88
N VAL A 191 -11.80 -11.64 -6.33
CA VAL A 191 -11.08 -10.66 -5.49
C VAL A 191 -11.95 -9.43 -5.19
N SER A 192 -12.75 -8.96 -6.16
CA SER A 192 -13.71 -7.88 -5.96
C SER A 192 -14.80 -8.27 -4.97
N ARG A 193 -15.39 -9.45 -5.16
CA ARG A 193 -16.42 -10.02 -4.28
C ARG A 193 -15.91 -10.20 -2.85
N ALA A 194 -14.64 -10.59 -2.69
CA ALA A 194 -14.02 -10.70 -1.38
C ALA A 194 -14.07 -9.39 -0.58
N GLN A 195 -13.96 -8.23 -1.23
CA GLN A 195 -14.08 -6.93 -0.53
C GLN A 195 -15.48 -6.73 0.03
N LEU A 196 -16.51 -6.99 -0.78
CA LEU A 196 -17.91 -6.84 -0.38
C LEU A 196 -18.28 -7.78 0.76
N LEU A 197 -17.77 -9.03 0.70
CA LEU A 197 -17.94 -10.01 1.78
C LEU A 197 -17.32 -9.51 3.09
N LEU A 198 -16.07 -9.07 3.03
CA LEU A 198 -15.36 -8.58 4.22
C LEU A 198 -16.02 -7.32 4.77
N ALA A 199 -16.57 -6.49 3.89
CA ALA A 199 -17.25 -5.29 4.33
C ALA A 199 -18.59 -5.58 5.01
N ALA A 200 -19.34 -6.58 4.52
CA ALA A 200 -20.53 -7.07 5.22
C ALA A 200 -20.17 -7.73 6.57
N GLU A 201 -19.03 -8.43 6.68
CA GLU A 201 -18.53 -8.99 7.95
C GLU A 201 -18.21 -7.91 8.98
N ASP A 202 -17.74 -6.73 8.55
CA ASP A 202 -17.48 -5.57 9.41
C ASP A 202 -18.77 -4.84 9.84
N GLY A 203 -19.94 -5.26 9.32
CA GLY A 203 -21.25 -4.73 9.68
C GLY A 203 -21.76 -3.60 8.78
N ASP A 204 -21.11 -3.34 7.64
CA ASP A 204 -21.63 -2.41 6.63
C ASP A 204 -22.96 -2.95 6.06
N ASP A 205 -23.95 -2.07 5.88
CA ASP A 205 -25.22 -2.40 5.21
C ASP A 205 -25.02 -2.47 3.69
N ILE A 206 -24.39 -3.54 3.24
CA ILE A 206 -24.11 -3.78 1.83
C ILE A 206 -25.32 -4.48 1.21
N THR A 207 -26.00 -3.75 0.32
CA THR A 207 -27.21 -4.21 -0.39
C THR A 207 -26.95 -5.34 -1.41
N VAL A 208 -25.72 -5.84 -1.49
CA VAL A 208 -25.35 -6.95 -2.36
C VAL A 208 -25.94 -8.22 -1.77
N GLN A 209 -26.74 -8.93 -2.58
CA GLN A 209 -27.25 -10.26 -2.27
C GLN A 209 -26.08 -11.24 -2.15
N LEU A 210 -25.36 -11.17 -1.04
CA LEU A 210 -24.48 -12.23 -0.61
C LEU A 210 -25.40 -13.28 -0.02
N ASP A 211 -25.49 -14.45 -0.64
CA ASP A 211 -26.14 -15.60 0.00
C ASP A 211 -25.53 -15.78 1.39
N GLU A 212 -26.33 -16.13 2.40
CA GLU A 212 -25.87 -16.27 3.81
C GLU A 212 -24.68 -17.26 3.95
N ASP A 213 -24.49 -18.14 2.97
CA ASP A 213 -23.38 -19.12 2.89
C ASP A 213 -22.18 -18.63 2.04
N SER A 214 -22.20 -17.38 1.57
CA SER A 214 -21.10 -16.82 0.78
C SER A 214 -19.84 -16.76 1.65
N SER A 215 -18.78 -17.40 1.17
CA SER A 215 -17.47 -17.41 1.82
C SER A 215 -16.41 -16.90 0.85
N LEU A 216 -15.27 -16.47 1.41
CA LEU A 216 -14.12 -16.13 0.60
C LEU A 216 -13.72 -17.31 -0.28
N HIS A 217 -13.44 -17.02 -1.56
CA HIS A 217 -12.97 -18.02 -2.50
C HIS A 217 -11.76 -18.78 -1.92
N PRO A 218 -11.67 -20.13 -2.06
CA PRO A 218 -10.67 -20.95 -1.38
C PRO A 218 -9.21 -20.66 -1.76
N ASN A 219 -8.96 -19.87 -2.82
CA ASN A 219 -7.62 -19.41 -3.19
C ASN A 219 -7.24 -18.06 -2.58
N ILE A 220 -8.17 -17.36 -1.94
CA ILE A 220 -7.93 -16.09 -1.29
C ILE A 220 -7.67 -16.35 0.19
N ARG A 221 -6.58 -15.77 0.70
CA ARG A 221 -6.24 -15.77 2.12
C ARG A 221 -6.26 -14.35 2.64
N ARG A 222 -6.99 -14.15 3.73
CA ARG A 222 -7.02 -12.88 4.45
C ARG A 222 -6.00 -12.88 5.58
N HIS A 223 -5.32 -11.76 5.74
CA HIS A 223 -4.41 -11.48 6.83
C HIS A 223 -4.88 -10.19 7.51
N PRO A 224 -5.74 -10.26 8.52
CA PRO A 224 -6.14 -9.10 9.28
C PRO A 224 -4.96 -8.59 10.11
N ILE A 225 -4.87 -7.27 10.27
CA ILE A 225 -3.88 -6.61 11.11
C ILE A 225 -4.60 -5.58 11.97
N THR A 226 -4.28 -5.55 13.25
CA THR A 226 -4.72 -4.45 14.12
C THR A 226 -3.89 -3.22 13.80
N TYR A 227 -4.51 -2.17 13.26
CA TYR A 227 -3.83 -0.89 13.16
C TYR A 227 -3.77 -0.23 14.54
N GLU A 228 -2.57 0.14 14.95
CA GLU A 228 -2.34 0.92 16.15
C GLU A 228 -1.36 2.05 15.86
N ARG A 229 -1.55 3.17 16.57
CA ARG A 229 -0.57 4.25 16.61
C ARG A 229 0.67 3.77 17.34
N ASP A 230 1.65 3.31 16.58
CA ASP A 230 2.93 2.82 17.10
C ASP A 230 4.00 3.92 16.96
N SER A 231 4.49 4.41 18.10
CA SER A 231 5.50 5.46 18.12
C SER A 231 6.86 5.02 17.59
N GLU A 232 7.23 3.74 17.74
CA GLU A 232 8.51 3.22 17.24
C GLU A 232 8.43 3.00 15.72
N ARG A 233 7.35 2.40 15.21
CA ARG A 233 7.11 2.36 13.75
C ARG A 233 7.01 3.77 13.15
N GLY A 234 6.45 4.73 13.89
CA GLY A 234 6.43 6.15 13.52
C GLY A 234 7.82 6.78 13.40
N LYS A 235 8.76 6.42 14.27
CA LYS A 235 10.18 6.84 14.15
C LYS A 235 10.86 6.14 12.97
N GLN A 236 10.61 4.84 12.78
CA GLN A 236 11.14 4.08 11.66
C GLN A 236 10.71 4.67 10.31
N LEU A 237 9.42 4.97 10.13
CA LEU A 237 8.90 5.62 8.93
C LEU A 237 9.56 6.98 8.68
N ARG A 238 9.73 7.78 9.73
CA ARG A 238 10.43 9.06 9.64
C ARG A 238 11.90 8.88 9.22
N ALA A 239 12.58 7.88 9.76
CA ALA A 239 13.96 7.56 9.39
C ALA A 239 14.06 7.12 7.92
N TYR A 240 13.15 6.26 7.45
CA TYR A 240 13.10 5.85 6.05
C TYR A 240 12.84 7.01 5.10
N ALA A 241 11.93 7.93 5.43
CA ALA A 241 11.74 9.14 4.64
C ALA A 241 12.98 10.05 4.66
N ALA A 242 13.64 10.19 5.83
CA ALA A 242 14.84 11.01 5.97
C ALA A 242 16.02 10.47 5.16
N PHE A 243 16.17 9.14 5.06
CA PHE A 243 17.17 8.50 4.20
C PHE A 243 17.12 9.06 2.77
N TRP A 244 15.93 9.15 2.17
CA TRP A 244 15.78 9.69 0.81
C TRP A 244 16.04 11.19 0.72
N ARG A 245 15.58 11.96 1.73
CA ARG A 245 15.87 13.40 1.81
C ARG A 245 17.38 13.68 1.84
N ASP A 246 18.12 12.84 2.55
CA ASP A 246 19.55 12.99 2.80
C ASP A 246 20.42 12.39 1.67
N GLY A 247 19.82 11.94 0.56
CA GLY A 247 20.52 11.42 -0.61
C GLY A 247 20.64 9.90 -0.66
N GLY A 248 20.23 9.20 0.39
CA GLY A 248 20.26 7.73 0.47
C GLY A 248 21.65 7.14 0.70
N ASP A 249 22.58 7.89 1.29
CA ASP A 249 23.93 7.40 1.53
C ASP A 249 23.95 6.19 2.50
N ASP A 250 24.90 5.27 2.27
CA ASP A 250 25.15 4.06 3.07
C ASP A 250 23.92 3.13 3.28
N PRO A 251 23.31 2.60 2.19
CA PRO A 251 22.13 1.75 2.27
C PRO A 251 22.40 0.39 2.96
N ASP A 252 21.43 -0.08 3.72
CA ASP A 252 21.46 -1.45 4.25
C ASP A 252 21.03 -2.52 3.23
N GLY A 253 21.66 -3.69 3.34
CA GLY A 253 21.39 -4.88 2.53
C GLY A 253 20.21 -5.72 3.05
N ALA A 254 19.90 -6.80 2.34
CA ALA A 254 18.96 -7.79 2.85
C ALA A 254 19.65 -8.65 3.92
N ASN A 255 18.98 -8.90 5.06
CA ASN A 255 19.53 -9.63 6.20
C ASN A 255 19.74 -11.15 5.97
N HIS A 256 19.54 -11.68 4.76
CA HIS A 256 19.71 -13.11 4.46
C HIS A 256 20.10 -13.39 3.00
N TRP A 257 21.17 -14.16 2.76
CA TRP A 257 21.64 -14.49 1.39
C TRP A 257 20.60 -15.04 0.41
N LYS A 258 19.62 -15.85 0.87
CA LYS A 258 18.53 -16.40 0.04
C LYS A 258 17.66 -15.30 -0.55
N GLN A 259 17.55 -14.16 0.13
CA GLN A 259 16.83 -12.97 -0.33
C GLN A 259 17.59 -12.28 -1.48
N CYS A 260 18.92 -12.33 -1.46
CA CYS A 260 19.77 -11.79 -2.54
C CYS A 260 19.79 -12.71 -3.77
N ALA A 261 19.66 -14.03 -3.59
CA ALA A 261 19.78 -15.02 -4.66
C ALA A 261 18.80 -14.83 -5.83
N SER A 262 17.60 -14.31 -5.56
CA SER A 262 16.53 -14.04 -6.54
C SER A 262 16.37 -12.55 -6.86
N CYS A 263 17.27 -11.69 -6.36
CA CYS A 263 17.23 -10.26 -6.63
C CYS A 263 17.76 -9.97 -8.04
N ARG A 264 17.02 -9.19 -8.84
CA ARG A 264 17.45 -8.82 -10.20
C ARG A 264 18.74 -7.98 -10.21
N PHE A 265 18.99 -7.22 -9.15
CA PHE A 265 20.17 -6.37 -9.01
C PHE A 265 21.38 -7.11 -8.39
N ARG A 266 21.28 -8.43 -8.19
CA ARG A 266 22.32 -9.20 -7.51
C ARG A 266 23.72 -9.02 -8.13
N ALA A 267 23.80 -8.92 -9.45
CA ALA A 267 25.08 -8.83 -10.17
C ALA A 267 25.82 -7.50 -9.99
N GLN A 268 25.11 -6.44 -9.58
CA GLN A 268 25.63 -5.07 -9.42
C GLN A 268 25.60 -4.59 -7.96
N CYS A 269 25.22 -5.47 -7.03
CA CYS A 269 25.01 -5.14 -5.63
C CYS A 269 26.19 -5.63 -4.81
N ASP A 270 27.00 -4.72 -4.30
CA ASP A 270 28.16 -5.05 -3.46
C ASP A 270 27.73 -5.70 -2.13
N LEU A 271 26.50 -5.44 -1.68
CA LEU A 271 25.88 -6.11 -0.53
C LEU A 271 25.27 -7.47 -0.85
N ALA A 272 25.16 -7.86 -2.14
CA ALA A 272 24.58 -9.13 -2.51
C ALA A 272 25.49 -10.32 -2.19
N LEU A 273 26.71 -10.10 -1.71
CA LEU A 273 27.71 -11.13 -1.46
C LEU A 273 28.71 -10.77 -0.34
N VAL A 274 28.47 -11.25 0.89
CA VAL A 274 29.50 -11.87 1.75
C VAL A 274 28.83 -13.00 2.57
N ASP A 275 28.41 -14.08 1.90
CA ASP A 275 28.10 -15.36 2.58
C ASP A 275 28.06 -16.56 1.61
N GLY A 276 28.45 -16.33 0.35
CA GLY A 276 28.74 -17.40 -0.61
C GLY A 276 30.06 -18.12 -0.34
N ASP A 277 30.98 -17.49 0.41
CA ASP A 277 32.32 -18.01 0.76
C ASP A 277 32.36 -18.81 2.06
N HIS A 278 31.22 -18.97 2.75
CA HIS A 278 31.07 -19.85 3.91
C HIS A 278 30.24 -21.09 3.62
N ARG A 279 30.37 -21.64 2.40
CA ARG A 279 30.01 -23.04 2.13
C ARG A 279 31.20 -23.94 2.45
N GLY A 280 31.36 -24.20 3.74
CA GLY A 280 31.86 -25.50 4.23
C GLY A 280 30.75 -26.54 4.19
#